data_AF-A0A7C7WS11-F1
#
_entry.id   AF-A0A7C7WS11-F1
#
_cell.length_a   1.000
_cell.length_b   1.000
_cell.length_c   1.000
_cell.angle_alpha   90.00
_cell.angle_beta   90.00
_cell.angle_gamma   90.00
#
_symmetry.space_group_name_H-M   'P 1'
#
loop_
_entity.id
_entity.type
_entity.pdbx_description
1 polymer ?
#
loop_
_entity_poly.entity_id
_entity_poly.type
_entity_poly.pdbx_seq_one_letter_code
_entity_poly.pdbx_strand_id
1 'polypeptide(L)'
;MSNSRITWTRNASTGGAAGSAVSQPPQFLPNSAGQIWRQYDLSSYTSQVHEIEKPEQAVIDWILLETGTDLWFNEPLGILSAGSEKLLVYHTPEVQQRVANIVEQIVASDATPYVLQLRLISVGNPNWRARALKIMKPIAVQSTGVDAWLVSKEDAAMLVEKLRNRMDFTDHGSPSLVIPNGQSVTLTKRQPRSYVRSVQFHKATWPGYQLVSGQINEGYSLELSPLISSSDDIIDAVIRCEIDQVERFRTVSADIQPLSGPNQRIRLDVPQLVSWRLHERFRWPTDKVLILTCGVVATPEASGKSLSETLQLPNPLARTAARADALLMVECKGKASQVLLSGTRSANSTRVDYRGRY
;
A
#
# COMPACT_ATOMS: atom_id res chain seq x y z
N MET A 1 -7.86 65.63 -17.22
CA MET A 1 -7.73 64.84 -15.99
C MET A 1 -8.89 65.19 -15.06
N SER A 2 -9.92 64.35 -14.99
CA SER A 2 -10.87 64.26 -13.86
C SER A 2 -11.81 63.09 -14.12
N ASN A 3 -11.78 62.09 -13.23
CA ASN A 3 -12.57 60.87 -13.28
C ASN A 3 -14.01 61.13 -12.80
N SER A 4 -14.98 60.80 -13.64
CA SER A 4 -16.41 60.83 -13.34
C SER A 4 -16.83 59.60 -12.50
N ARG A 5 -17.38 59.87 -11.31
CA ARG A 5 -18.15 58.90 -10.51
C ARG A 5 -19.46 58.57 -11.24
N ILE A 6 -19.82 57.28 -11.31
CA ILE A 6 -21.18 56.84 -11.60
C ILE A 6 -21.69 56.08 -10.37
N THR A 7 -22.65 56.69 -9.70
CA THR A 7 -23.50 56.13 -8.65
C THR A 7 -24.60 55.30 -9.29
N TRP A 8 -24.74 54.03 -8.90
CA TRP A 8 -25.90 53.22 -9.27
C TRP A 8 -26.88 53.15 -8.10
N THR A 9 -28.07 53.68 -8.34
CA THR A 9 -29.25 53.61 -7.47
C THR A 9 -29.81 52.19 -7.45
N ARG A 10 -30.18 51.73 -6.25
CA ARG A 10 -30.66 50.37 -5.96
C ARG A 10 -32.17 50.33 -6.21
N ASN A 11 -32.62 49.64 -7.26
CA ASN A 11 -34.03 49.24 -7.40
C ASN A 11 -34.19 47.80 -6.90
N ALA A 12 -34.91 47.66 -5.79
CA ALA A 12 -35.39 46.38 -5.31
C ALA A 12 -36.51 45.88 -6.23
N SER A 13 -36.38 44.66 -6.73
CA SER A 13 -37.53 43.85 -7.10
C SER A 13 -37.28 42.40 -6.71
N THR A 14 -38.31 41.84 -6.11
CA THR A 14 -38.47 40.55 -5.47
C THR A 14 -38.32 39.42 -6.49
N GLY A 15 -37.31 38.57 -6.30
CA GLY A 15 -37.15 37.31 -7.00
C GLY A 15 -36.61 36.28 -6.01
N GLY A 16 -37.47 35.35 -5.58
CA GLY A 16 -37.11 34.27 -4.68
C GLY A 16 -36.09 33.33 -5.32
N ALA A 17 -34.82 33.51 -4.98
CA ALA A 17 -33.85 32.43 -5.02
C ALA A 17 -33.82 31.85 -3.61
N ALA A 18 -34.14 30.57 -3.47
CA ALA A 18 -33.83 29.80 -2.27
C ALA A 18 -32.30 29.74 -2.14
N GLY A 19 -31.72 30.84 -1.65
CA GLY A 19 -30.32 30.90 -1.27
C GLY A 19 -30.16 29.98 -0.08
N SER A 20 -29.23 29.03 -0.18
CA SER A 20 -28.77 28.22 0.94
C SER A 20 -28.63 29.13 2.15
N ALA A 21 -29.50 28.95 3.15
CA ALA A 21 -29.51 29.78 4.34
C ALA A 21 -28.23 29.49 5.12
N VAL A 22 -27.17 30.27 4.84
CA VAL A 22 -25.95 30.26 5.64
C VAL A 22 -26.33 30.94 6.96
N SER A 23 -26.66 30.14 7.96
CA SER A 23 -26.83 30.61 9.33
C SER A 23 -25.54 31.30 9.77
N GLN A 24 -25.65 32.40 10.54
CA GLN A 24 -24.48 33.06 11.11
C GLN A 24 -23.61 32.03 11.86
N PRO A 25 -22.29 32.06 11.67
CA PRO A 25 -21.41 31.10 12.33
C PRO A 25 -21.52 31.27 13.84
N PRO A 26 -21.58 30.16 14.61
CA PRO A 26 -21.61 30.25 16.06
C PRO A 26 -20.36 30.98 16.58
N GLN A 27 -20.52 31.84 17.57
CA GLN A 27 -19.40 32.61 18.17
C GLN A 27 -18.40 31.72 18.94
N PHE A 28 -18.83 30.52 19.33
CA PHE A 28 -18.02 29.53 20.04
C PHE A 28 -18.18 28.16 19.40
N LEU A 29 -17.15 27.32 19.51
CA LEU A 29 -17.23 25.94 19.05
C LEU A 29 -18.28 25.16 19.86
N PRO A 30 -19.15 24.37 19.21
CA PRO A 30 -20.13 23.53 19.89
C PRO A 30 -19.44 22.54 20.84
N ASN A 31 -19.78 22.61 22.13
CA ASN A 31 -19.18 21.81 23.20
C ASN A 31 -20.18 20.90 23.94
N SER A 32 -21.29 20.56 23.29
CA SER A 32 -22.41 19.79 23.89
C SER A 32 -22.00 18.43 24.47
N ALA A 33 -20.92 17.84 23.96
CA ALA A 33 -20.39 16.55 24.42
C ALA A 33 -19.17 16.69 25.33
N GLY A 34 -18.91 17.87 25.90
CA GLY A 34 -17.73 18.13 26.72
C GLY A 34 -16.43 18.18 25.91
N GLN A 35 -16.50 18.54 24.63
CA GLN A 35 -15.33 18.63 23.77
C GLN A 35 -14.35 19.69 24.27
N ILE A 36 -13.08 19.33 24.29
CA ILE A 36 -11.98 20.18 24.73
C ILE A 36 -11.01 20.43 23.58
N TRP A 37 -10.43 21.63 23.56
CA TRP A 37 -9.36 21.99 22.66
C TRP A 37 -8.01 21.61 23.28
N ARG A 38 -7.20 20.84 22.56
CA ARG A 38 -5.83 20.51 22.94
C ARG A 38 -4.88 20.75 21.79
N GLN A 39 -3.66 21.12 22.16
CA GLN A 39 -2.55 21.26 21.24
C GLN A 39 -1.44 20.32 21.69
N TYR A 40 -0.93 19.54 20.75
CA TYR A 40 0.23 18.67 20.96
C TYR A 40 1.41 19.21 20.16
N ASP A 41 2.61 19.03 20.70
CA ASP A 41 3.86 19.42 20.06
C ASP A 41 4.39 18.26 19.19
N LEU A 42 4.61 18.54 17.91
CA LEU A 42 5.18 17.62 16.92
C LEU A 42 6.58 18.06 16.44
N SER A 43 7.10 19.19 16.92
CA SER A 43 8.36 19.79 16.44
C SER A 43 9.56 18.84 16.50
N SER A 44 9.66 18.05 17.58
CA SER A 44 10.71 17.03 17.73
C SER A 44 10.61 15.94 16.66
N TYR A 45 9.39 15.53 16.30
CA TYR A 45 9.17 14.48 15.32
C TYR A 45 9.43 14.96 13.88
N THR A 46 8.85 16.10 13.50
CA THR A 46 8.93 16.62 12.13
C THR A 46 10.33 17.10 11.76
N SER A 47 11.11 17.60 12.73
CA SER A 47 12.53 17.93 12.52
C SER A 47 13.39 16.69 12.23
N GLN A 48 13.07 15.55 12.83
CA GLN A 48 13.79 14.29 12.62
C GLN A 48 13.44 13.65 11.27
N VAL A 49 12.19 13.75 10.84
CA VAL A 49 11.67 13.17 9.60
C VAL A 49 11.54 14.23 8.48
N HIS A 50 12.52 15.13 8.38
CA HIS A 50 12.52 16.24 7.43
C HIS A 50 12.69 15.82 5.96
N GLU A 51 13.15 14.59 5.72
CA GLU A 51 13.31 14.03 4.36
C GLU A 51 11.97 13.62 3.73
N ILE A 52 10.90 13.51 4.53
CA ILE A 52 9.57 13.10 4.06
C ILE A 52 8.71 14.34 3.86
N GLU A 53 7.98 14.40 2.75
CA GLU A 53 7.02 15.47 2.50
C GLU A 53 5.80 15.30 3.43
N LYS A 54 5.48 16.35 4.21
CA LYS A 54 4.34 16.39 5.14
C LYS A 54 4.32 15.22 6.15
N PRO A 55 5.36 15.09 7.00
CA PRO A 55 5.44 14.01 7.98
C PRO A 55 4.25 14.00 8.96
N GLU A 56 3.62 15.16 9.19
CA GLU A 56 2.44 15.32 10.03
C GLU A 56 1.19 14.57 9.52
N GLN A 57 1.13 14.24 8.22
CA GLN A 57 0.03 13.46 7.66
C GLN A 57 -0.01 12.05 8.25
N ALA A 58 1.15 11.45 8.49
CA ALA A 58 1.25 10.14 9.11
C ALA A 58 0.61 10.13 10.52
N VAL A 59 0.76 11.23 11.27
CA VAL A 59 0.14 11.39 12.59
C VAL A 59 -1.39 11.38 12.47
N ILE A 60 -1.93 12.10 11.50
CA ILE A 60 -3.37 12.12 11.21
C ILE A 60 -3.84 10.71 10.84
N ASP A 61 -3.14 10.03 9.94
CA ASP A 61 -3.53 8.71 9.46
C ASP A 61 -3.56 7.68 10.61
N TRP A 62 -2.58 7.71 11.51
CA TRP A 62 -2.57 6.85 12.70
C TRP A 62 -3.69 7.19 13.69
N ILE A 63 -4.00 8.48 13.89
CA ILE A 63 -5.13 8.89 14.72
C ILE A 63 -6.44 8.37 14.13
N LEU A 64 -6.67 8.57 12.83
CA LEU A 64 -7.87 8.11 12.13
C LEU A 64 -7.98 6.58 12.15
N LEU A 65 -6.86 5.87 12.08
CA LEU A 65 -6.82 4.41 12.17
C LEU A 65 -7.22 3.91 13.58
N GLU A 66 -6.76 4.57 14.65
CA GLU A 66 -7.04 4.19 16.04
C GLU A 66 -8.47 4.58 16.48
N THR A 67 -8.93 5.74 16.04
CA THR A 67 -10.20 6.33 16.49
C THR A 67 -11.36 6.06 15.53
N GLY A 68 -11.07 5.73 14.27
CA GLY A 68 -12.04 5.63 13.19
C GLY A 68 -12.38 7.00 12.62
N THR A 69 -12.66 7.06 11.32
CA THR A 69 -13.07 8.29 10.63
C THR A 69 -14.41 8.82 11.13
N ASP A 70 -15.32 7.94 11.51
CA ASP A 70 -16.70 8.31 11.86
C ASP A 70 -16.77 9.23 13.10
N LEU A 71 -15.82 9.12 14.03
CA LEU A 71 -15.78 10.00 15.20
C LEU A 71 -15.44 11.46 14.84
N TRP A 72 -14.70 11.68 13.76
CA TRP A 72 -14.24 13.02 13.37
C TRP A 72 -15.20 13.75 12.44
N PHE A 73 -16.00 13.00 11.67
CA PHE A 73 -16.86 13.56 10.63
C PHE A 73 -18.36 13.50 10.96
N ASN A 74 -18.73 12.99 12.14
CA ASN A 74 -20.12 12.98 12.63
C ASN A 74 -20.27 13.81 13.91
N GLU A 75 -21.43 13.69 14.57
CA GLU A 75 -21.68 14.29 15.87
C GLU A 75 -21.06 13.44 16.99
N PRO A 76 -20.39 14.05 17.99
CA PRO A 76 -20.17 15.48 18.19
C PRO A 76 -19.03 16.04 17.31
N LEU A 77 -19.07 17.34 16.99
CA LEU A 77 -18.07 17.99 16.13
C LEU A 77 -16.63 17.67 16.55
N GLY A 78 -15.90 16.99 15.67
CA GLY A 78 -14.46 16.77 15.79
C GLY A 78 -13.68 17.77 14.93
N ILE A 79 -12.55 18.27 15.45
CA ILE A 79 -11.56 18.99 14.63
C ILE A 79 -10.22 18.31 14.83
N LEU A 80 -9.60 17.90 13.72
CA LEU A 80 -8.25 17.35 13.66
C LEU A 80 -7.47 18.13 12.60
N SER A 81 -6.41 18.80 13.01
CA SER A 81 -5.54 19.53 12.10
C SER A 81 -4.09 19.41 12.55
N ALA A 82 -3.23 18.92 11.66
CA ALA A 82 -1.80 18.82 11.92
C ALA A 82 -1.06 19.82 11.02
N GLY A 83 -0.11 20.54 11.61
CA GLY A 83 0.89 21.31 10.90
C GLY A 83 2.29 20.76 11.19
N SER A 84 3.30 21.42 10.65
CA SER A 84 4.71 21.01 10.76
C SER A 84 5.23 20.98 12.20
N GLU A 85 4.61 21.65 13.16
CA GLU A 85 5.10 21.70 14.55
C GLU A 85 4.04 21.31 15.58
N LYS A 86 2.75 21.34 15.20
CA LYS A 86 1.66 21.27 16.17
C LYS A 86 0.50 20.47 15.61
N LEU A 87 -0.09 19.66 16.47
CA LEU A 87 -1.37 19.02 16.23
C LEU A 87 -2.45 19.71 17.07
N LEU A 88 -3.52 20.17 16.43
CA LEU A 88 -4.67 20.79 17.04
C LEU A 88 -5.84 19.80 17.02
N VAL A 89 -6.38 19.52 18.20
CA VAL A 89 -7.46 18.54 18.37
C VAL A 89 -8.59 19.11 19.21
N TYR A 90 -9.79 19.09 18.65
CA TYR A 90 -11.04 19.38 19.35
C TYR A 90 -11.90 18.12 19.37
N HIS A 91 -12.03 17.50 20.54
CA HIS A 91 -12.87 16.31 20.74
C HIS A 91 -13.16 16.09 22.23
N THR A 92 -14.05 15.14 22.54
CA THR A 92 -14.31 14.63 23.89
C THR A 92 -13.05 14.11 24.60
N PRO A 93 -13.00 14.10 25.94
CA PRO A 93 -11.83 13.67 26.71
C PRO A 93 -11.37 12.24 26.40
N GLU A 94 -12.27 11.31 26.06
CA GLU A 94 -11.96 9.92 25.76
C GLU A 94 -11.15 9.79 24.46
N VAL A 95 -11.54 10.51 23.41
CA VAL A 95 -10.80 10.54 22.15
C VAL A 95 -9.47 11.25 22.33
N GLN A 96 -9.43 12.32 23.12
CA GLN A 96 -8.19 13.04 23.44
C GLN A 96 -7.16 12.13 24.15
N GLN A 97 -7.59 11.16 24.96
CA GLN A 97 -6.68 10.16 25.56
C GLN A 97 -6.09 9.24 24.50
N ARG A 98 -6.91 8.75 23.55
CA ARG A 98 -6.41 7.90 22.46
C ARG A 98 -5.42 8.64 21.56
N VAL A 99 -5.75 9.89 21.21
CA VAL A 99 -4.85 10.78 20.46
C VAL A 99 -3.55 11.00 21.20
N ALA A 100 -3.61 11.30 22.51
CA ALA A 100 -2.42 11.51 23.32
C ALA A 100 -1.48 10.30 23.29
N ASN A 101 -2.02 9.09 23.40
CA ASN A 101 -1.22 7.85 23.35
C ASN A 101 -0.51 7.68 22.00
N ILE A 102 -1.19 7.97 20.88
CA ILE A 102 -0.57 7.88 19.54
C ILE A 102 0.52 8.93 19.38
N VAL A 103 0.24 10.18 19.76
CA VAL A 103 1.24 11.26 19.67
C VAL A 103 2.44 10.95 20.57
N GLU A 104 2.21 10.45 21.78
CA GLU A 104 3.28 10.03 22.68
C GLU A 104 4.13 8.92 22.06
N GLN A 105 3.54 7.89 21.45
CA GLN A 105 4.30 6.82 20.79
C GLN A 105 5.14 7.34 19.61
N ILE A 106 4.59 8.26 18.82
CA ILE A 106 5.30 8.86 17.68
C ILE A 106 6.46 9.75 18.16
N VAL A 107 6.22 10.58 19.17
CA VAL A 107 7.20 11.56 19.67
C VAL A 107 8.23 10.93 20.62
N ALA A 108 7.86 9.96 21.45
CA ALA A 108 8.74 9.29 22.41
C ALA A 108 9.75 8.36 21.75
N SER A 109 9.50 7.93 20.51
CA SER A 109 10.50 7.23 19.71
C SER A 109 11.59 8.25 19.34
N ASP A 110 12.63 8.38 20.17
CA ASP A 110 13.79 9.29 20.08
C ASP A 110 14.54 9.29 18.72
N ALA A 111 13.87 9.67 17.64
CA ALA A 111 14.36 9.67 16.26
C ALA A 111 14.88 8.35 15.69
N THR A 112 15.00 7.29 16.48
CA THR A 112 15.81 6.14 16.06
C THR A 112 14.96 5.28 15.14
N PRO A 113 15.24 5.24 13.83
CA PRO A 113 14.42 4.47 12.92
C PRO A 113 14.62 2.99 13.22
N TYR A 114 13.57 2.22 12.98
CA TYR A 114 13.60 0.79 13.18
C TYR A 114 13.95 0.07 11.90
N VAL A 115 14.71 -1.01 12.03
CA VAL A 115 15.04 -1.88 10.91
C VAL A 115 14.06 -3.02 10.87
N LEU A 116 13.13 -2.96 9.92
CA LEU A 116 12.22 -4.06 9.62
C LEU A 116 12.75 -4.83 8.42
N GLN A 117 13.00 -6.13 8.62
CA GLN A 117 13.31 -7.04 7.54
C GLN A 117 12.01 -7.64 7.02
N LEU A 118 11.71 -7.35 5.76
CA LEU A 118 10.63 -8.00 5.04
C LEU A 118 11.20 -9.12 4.21
N ARG A 119 10.50 -10.24 4.13
CA ARG A 119 10.82 -11.33 3.20
C ARG A 119 9.54 -11.78 2.50
N LEU A 120 9.55 -11.68 1.18
CA LEU A 120 8.43 -12.09 0.34
C LEU A 120 8.77 -13.41 -0.35
N ILE A 121 7.99 -14.44 -0.07
CA ILE A 121 8.21 -15.80 -0.57
C ILE A 121 6.97 -16.24 -1.32
N SER A 122 7.15 -16.98 -2.41
CA SER A 122 6.09 -17.81 -2.98
C SER A 122 6.46 -19.29 -2.90
N VAL A 123 5.49 -20.12 -2.53
CA VAL A 123 5.63 -21.58 -2.42
C VAL A 123 4.52 -22.24 -3.24
N GLY A 124 4.87 -23.05 -4.23
CA GLY A 124 3.88 -23.67 -5.12
C GLY A 124 2.82 -24.49 -4.38
N ASN A 125 3.22 -25.33 -3.43
CA ASN A 125 2.30 -26.17 -2.65
C ASN A 125 2.17 -25.70 -1.18
N PRO A 126 0.95 -25.37 -0.70
CA PRO A 126 0.70 -24.83 0.63
C PRO A 126 0.87 -25.83 1.79
N ASN A 127 1.22 -27.09 1.52
CA ASN A 127 1.44 -28.13 2.53
C ASN A 127 2.56 -27.80 3.54
N TRP A 128 3.36 -26.76 3.29
CA TRP A 128 4.34 -26.27 4.26
C TRP A 128 3.67 -25.84 5.57
N ARG A 129 2.43 -25.31 5.51
CA ARG A 129 1.65 -24.92 6.70
C ARG A 129 1.52 -26.08 7.68
N ALA A 130 1.10 -27.25 7.18
CA ALA A 130 0.90 -28.44 8.01
C ALA A 130 2.17 -28.87 8.76
N ARG A 131 3.35 -28.66 8.17
CA ARG A 131 4.64 -28.96 8.80
C ARG A 131 5.07 -27.91 9.81
N ALA A 132 4.65 -26.66 9.62
CA ALA A 132 4.98 -25.53 10.47
C ALA A 132 3.96 -25.30 11.62
N LEU A 133 2.79 -25.94 11.59
CA LEU A 133 1.70 -25.71 12.56
C LEU A 133 2.14 -25.74 14.03
N LYS A 134 3.11 -26.59 14.38
CA LYS A 134 3.57 -26.75 15.78
C LYS A 134 4.37 -25.55 16.30
N ILE A 135 4.99 -24.78 15.42
CA ILE A 135 5.84 -23.62 15.78
C ILE A 135 5.13 -22.28 15.53
N MET A 136 3.92 -22.31 14.97
CA MET A 136 3.13 -21.14 14.60
C MET A 136 1.98 -20.92 15.58
N LYS A 137 1.87 -19.70 16.11
CA LYS A 137 0.73 -19.28 16.94
C LYS A 137 -0.23 -18.44 16.10
N PRO A 138 -1.48 -18.88 15.86
CA PRO A 138 -2.41 -18.14 15.01
C PRO A 138 -2.79 -16.79 15.64
N ILE A 139 -2.97 -15.79 14.79
CA ILE A 139 -3.54 -14.49 15.13
C ILE A 139 -4.88 -14.36 14.42
N ALA A 140 -5.87 -13.74 15.06
CA ALA A 140 -7.12 -13.41 14.40
C ALA A 140 -6.87 -12.38 13.29
N VAL A 141 -7.41 -12.65 12.10
CA VAL A 141 -7.34 -11.78 10.93
C VAL A 141 -8.77 -11.50 10.47
N GLN A 142 -9.05 -10.26 10.10
CA GLN A 142 -10.37 -9.84 9.61
C GLN A 142 -10.49 -10.03 8.09
N SER A 143 -9.38 -9.92 7.37
CA SER A 143 -9.33 -10.09 5.91
C SER A 143 -9.60 -11.54 5.49
N THR A 144 -10.54 -11.72 4.57
CA THR A 144 -10.90 -13.06 4.05
C THR A 144 -9.77 -13.68 3.25
N GLY A 145 -9.48 -14.96 3.50
CA GLY A 145 -8.44 -15.71 2.77
C GLY A 145 -7.01 -15.35 3.18
N VAL A 146 -6.85 -14.65 4.30
CA VAL A 146 -5.57 -14.30 4.91
C VAL A 146 -5.46 -14.99 6.26
N ASP A 147 -4.35 -15.67 6.47
CA ASP A 147 -4.00 -16.23 7.77
C ASP A 147 -2.71 -15.58 8.26
N ALA A 148 -2.67 -15.29 9.57
CA ALA A 148 -1.51 -14.71 10.23
C ALA A 148 -1.04 -15.60 11.39
N TRP A 149 0.27 -15.69 11.56
CA TRP A 149 0.88 -16.42 12.67
C TRP A 149 2.05 -15.65 13.28
N LEU A 150 2.29 -15.88 14.57
CA LEU A 150 3.50 -15.49 15.27
C LEU A 150 4.43 -16.67 15.45
N VAL A 151 5.71 -16.42 15.18
CA VAL A 151 6.79 -17.39 15.30
C VAL A 151 7.98 -16.74 16.01
N SER A 152 8.79 -17.53 16.72
CA SER A 152 10.07 -17.02 17.26
C SER A 152 11.05 -16.72 16.11
N LYS A 153 12.04 -15.85 16.32
CA LYS A 153 13.05 -15.54 15.28
C LYS A 153 13.83 -16.77 14.83
N GLU A 154 14.15 -17.67 15.76
CA GLU A 154 14.85 -18.93 15.48
C GLU A 154 14.00 -19.89 14.66
N ASP A 155 12.76 -20.12 15.09
CA ASP A 155 11.83 -21.01 14.37
C ASP A 155 11.50 -20.47 12.98
N ALA A 156 11.42 -19.14 12.82
CA ALA A 156 11.21 -18.48 11.54
C ALA A 156 12.41 -18.71 10.59
N ALA A 157 13.64 -18.59 11.10
CA ALA A 157 14.83 -18.90 10.31
C ALA A 157 14.88 -20.38 9.88
N MET A 158 14.55 -21.29 10.80
CA MET A 158 14.43 -22.72 10.49
C MET A 158 13.33 -23.01 9.46
N LEU A 159 12.21 -22.29 9.53
CA LEU A 159 11.13 -22.41 8.56
C LEU A 159 11.59 -21.99 7.16
N VAL A 160 12.26 -20.85 7.03
CA VAL A 160 12.80 -20.37 5.75
C VAL A 160 13.80 -21.37 5.17
N GLU A 161 14.67 -21.94 6.00
CA GLU A 161 15.65 -22.93 5.54
C GLU A 161 14.97 -24.23 5.07
N LYS A 162 13.93 -24.68 5.77
CA LYS A 162 13.10 -25.82 5.32
C LYS A 162 12.37 -25.53 4.02
N LEU A 163 11.90 -24.30 3.82
CA LEU A 163 11.23 -23.89 2.59
C LEU A 163 12.22 -23.81 1.42
N ARG A 164 13.42 -23.25 1.64
CA ARG A 164 14.47 -23.12 0.63
C ARG A 164 14.90 -24.47 0.05
N ASN A 165 14.85 -25.54 0.84
CA ASN A 165 15.16 -26.89 0.38
C ASN A 165 14.12 -27.50 -0.58
N ARG A 166 13.02 -26.80 -0.87
CA ARG A 166 11.98 -27.27 -1.78
C ARG A 166 12.21 -26.73 -3.20
N MET A 167 11.85 -27.53 -4.21
CA MET A 167 11.96 -27.11 -5.61
C MET A 167 10.91 -26.08 -6.04
N ASP A 168 9.81 -25.96 -5.29
CA ASP A 168 8.70 -25.03 -5.55
C ASP A 168 8.79 -23.73 -4.74
N PHE A 169 9.97 -23.42 -4.19
CA PHE A 169 10.24 -22.21 -3.41
C PHE A 169 10.83 -21.12 -4.29
N THR A 170 10.31 -19.89 -4.18
CA THR A 170 10.88 -18.70 -4.80
C THR A 170 10.93 -17.56 -3.78
N ASP A 171 12.11 -16.98 -3.57
CA ASP A 171 12.32 -15.80 -2.73
C ASP A 171 12.36 -14.56 -3.63
N HIS A 172 11.42 -13.63 -3.43
CA HIS A 172 11.30 -12.41 -4.22
C HIS A 172 12.20 -11.27 -3.69
N GLY A 173 12.89 -11.51 -2.58
CA GLY A 173 13.79 -10.56 -1.94
C GLY A 173 13.53 -10.43 -0.45
N SER A 174 14.58 -10.06 0.27
CA SER A 174 14.53 -9.80 1.71
C SER A 174 14.98 -8.36 2.05
N PRO A 175 14.24 -7.32 1.62
CA PRO A 175 14.66 -5.95 1.88
C PRO A 175 14.64 -5.64 3.37
N SER A 176 15.76 -5.10 3.87
CA SER A 176 15.85 -4.47 5.19
C SER A 176 15.50 -3.00 5.03
N LEU A 177 14.39 -2.59 5.64
CA LEU A 177 13.88 -1.23 5.55
C LEU A 177 14.15 -0.49 6.86
N VAL A 178 14.75 0.69 6.73
CA VAL A 178 14.93 1.63 7.82
C VAL A 178 13.73 2.57 7.76
N ILE A 179 12.77 2.42 8.67
CA ILE A 179 11.51 3.18 8.64
C ILE A 179 11.43 4.04 9.90
N PRO A 180 11.30 5.36 9.77
CA PRO A 180 10.98 6.23 10.90
C PRO A 180 9.62 5.85 11.52
N ASN A 181 9.48 6.02 12.83
CA ASN A 181 8.26 5.63 13.53
C ASN A 181 7.03 6.39 13.00
N GLY A 182 5.93 5.68 12.82
CA GLY A 182 4.67 6.22 12.28
C GLY A 182 4.67 6.44 10.76
N GLN A 183 5.81 6.38 10.07
CA GLN A 183 5.89 6.67 8.63
C GLN A 183 5.65 5.44 7.77
N SER A 184 5.13 5.65 6.56
CA SER A 184 4.91 4.59 5.59
C SER A 184 6.06 4.45 4.61
N VAL A 185 6.39 3.21 4.25
CA VAL A 185 7.28 2.90 3.13
C VAL A 185 6.57 1.98 2.14
N THR A 186 6.71 2.27 0.85
CA THR A 186 6.08 1.49 -0.22
C THR A 186 7.13 0.76 -1.06
N LEU A 187 6.99 -0.55 -1.16
CA LEU A 187 7.73 -1.44 -2.05
C LEU A 187 6.86 -1.83 -3.23
N THR A 188 7.24 -1.41 -4.43
CA THR A 188 6.50 -1.75 -5.65
C THR A 188 7.38 -2.48 -6.64
N LYS A 189 6.89 -3.61 -7.13
CA LYS A 189 7.48 -4.34 -8.26
C LYS A 189 6.37 -4.59 -9.26
N ARG A 190 6.34 -3.78 -10.33
CA ARG A 190 5.37 -3.88 -11.41
C ARG A 190 6.09 -4.07 -12.74
N GLN A 191 5.58 -4.98 -13.56
CA GLN A 191 6.06 -5.28 -14.90
C GLN A 191 4.97 -4.97 -15.92
N PRO A 192 5.29 -4.18 -16.96
CA PRO A 192 4.32 -3.86 -17.99
C PRO A 192 4.11 -5.04 -18.94
N ARG A 193 2.84 -5.37 -19.21
CA ARG A 193 2.42 -6.41 -20.15
C ARG A 193 1.52 -5.80 -21.23
N SER A 194 2.05 -5.76 -22.45
CA SER A 194 1.36 -5.19 -23.61
C SER A 194 0.48 -6.22 -24.30
N TYR A 195 -0.66 -5.78 -24.84
CA TYR A 195 -1.59 -6.61 -25.60
C TYR A 195 -2.32 -5.80 -26.67
N VAL A 196 -2.92 -6.46 -27.67
CA VAL A 196 -3.71 -5.79 -28.71
C VAL A 196 -5.14 -5.61 -28.20
N ARG A 197 -5.50 -4.38 -27.82
CA ARG A 197 -6.78 -4.08 -27.15
C ARG A 197 -7.93 -3.95 -28.15
N SER A 198 -7.73 -3.21 -29.21
CA SER A 198 -8.80 -2.91 -30.17
C SER A 198 -8.24 -2.52 -31.53
N VAL A 199 -9.15 -2.33 -32.49
CA VAL A 199 -8.85 -1.78 -33.81
C VAL A 199 -9.62 -0.47 -33.96
N GLN A 200 -8.93 0.58 -34.40
CA GLN A 200 -9.54 1.85 -34.78
C GLN A 200 -9.52 2.00 -36.29
N PHE A 201 -10.66 2.35 -36.88
CA PHE A 201 -10.75 2.62 -38.31
C PHE A 201 -10.34 4.06 -38.61
N HIS A 202 -9.47 4.24 -39.60
CA HIS A 202 -9.03 5.57 -40.02
C HIS A 202 -9.16 5.71 -41.54
N LYS A 203 -9.92 6.72 -41.99
CA LYS A 203 -10.21 6.94 -43.41
C LYS A 203 -9.00 7.45 -44.20
N ALA A 204 -7.97 7.98 -43.53
CA ALA A 204 -6.84 8.69 -44.16
C ALA A 204 -5.52 7.89 -44.22
N THR A 205 -5.49 6.62 -43.80
CA THR A 205 -4.26 5.82 -43.74
C THR A 205 -4.52 4.43 -44.27
N TRP A 206 -3.74 3.95 -45.25
CA TRP A 206 -3.81 2.57 -45.74
C TRP A 206 -3.11 1.64 -44.72
N PRO A 207 -3.72 0.52 -44.25
CA PRO A 207 -4.84 -0.27 -44.82
C PRO A 207 -6.26 0.08 -44.34
N GLY A 208 -6.49 1.27 -43.76
CA GLY A 208 -7.81 1.76 -43.32
C GLY A 208 -8.13 1.49 -41.85
N TYR A 209 -7.21 0.87 -41.12
CA TYR A 209 -7.35 0.56 -39.71
C TYR A 209 -5.98 0.59 -39.00
N GLN A 210 -5.99 0.87 -37.70
CA GLN A 210 -4.83 0.87 -36.82
C GLN A 210 -5.10 0.00 -35.59
N LEU A 211 -4.14 -0.86 -35.24
CA LEU A 211 -4.20 -1.63 -34.00
C LEU A 211 -3.90 -0.71 -32.82
N VAL A 212 -4.76 -0.74 -31.81
CA VAL A 212 -4.56 -0.05 -30.54
C VAL A 212 -3.98 -1.04 -29.55
N SER A 213 -2.74 -0.81 -29.14
CA SER A 213 -2.12 -1.55 -28.05
C SER A 213 -2.63 -1.02 -26.70
N GLY A 214 -2.90 -1.94 -25.78
CA GLY A 214 -3.08 -1.67 -24.37
C GLY A 214 -1.89 -2.17 -23.56
N GLN A 215 -1.73 -1.65 -22.35
CA GLN A 215 -0.72 -2.10 -21.40
C GLN A 215 -1.36 -2.28 -20.03
N ILE A 216 -1.03 -3.38 -19.35
CA ILE A 216 -1.41 -3.65 -17.96
C ILE A 216 -0.14 -3.85 -17.15
N ASN A 217 -0.09 -3.28 -15.96
CA ASN A 217 1.04 -3.47 -15.06
C ASN A 217 0.73 -4.62 -14.09
N GLU A 218 1.46 -5.72 -14.22
CA GLU A 218 1.36 -6.89 -13.35
C GLU A 218 2.39 -6.79 -12.22
N GLY A 219 2.07 -7.30 -11.03
CA GLY A 219 3.00 -7.38 -9.92
C GLY A 219 2.35 -7.00 -8.60
N TYR A 220 3.14 -6.45 -7.68
CA TYR A 220 2.68 -6.11 -6.34
C TYR A 220 3.11 -4.71 -5.88
N SER A 221 2.32 -4.16 -4.97
CA SER A 221 2.64 -2.98 -4.18
C SER A 221 2.39 -3.32 -2.71
N LEU A 222 3.41 -3.22 -1.88
CA LEU A 222 3.37 -3.48 -0.45
C LEU A 222 3.75 -2.21 0.28
N GLU A 223 2.85 -1.68 1.08
CA GLU A 223 3.09 -0.57 1.97
C GLU A 223 3.07 -1.06 3.41
N LEU A 224 4.05 -0.60 4.17
CA LEU A 224 4.22 -0.89 5.58
C LEU A 224 4.34 0.42 6.35
N SER A 225 3.49 0.61 7.35
CA SER A 225 3.57 1.71 8.30
C SER A 225 3.68 1.13 9.70
N PRO A 226 4.86 1.16 10.34
CA PRO A 226 5.03 0.71 11.71
C PRO A 226 4.88 1.87 12.70
N LEU A 227 4.25 1.58 13.83
CA LEU A 227 4.17 2.38 15.04
C LEU A 227 4.62 1.51 16.21
N ILE A 228 5.75 1.84 16.80
CA ILE A 228 6.34 1.10 17.91
C ILE A 228 5.91 1.76 19.22
N SER A 229 5.54 0.91 20.18
CA SER A 229 5.20 1.35 21.53
C SER A 229 6.38 2.07 22.18
N SER A 230 6.10 3.00 23.09
CA SER A 230 7.14 3.70 23.86
C SER A 230 8.01 2.75 24.72
N SER A 231 7.50 1.55 25.00
CA SER A 231 8.21 0.47 25.70
C SER A 231 9.12 -0.38 24.80
N ASP A 232 9.18 -0.14 23.48
CA ASP A 232 9.97 -0.87 22.49
C ASP A 232 9.74 -2.41 22.44
N ASP A 233 8.64 -2.88 23.04
CA ASP A 233 8.31 -4.30 23.16
C ASP A 233 7.27 -4.76 22.13
N ILE A 234 6.41 -3.85 21.69
CA ILE A 234 5.30 -4.12 20.78
C ILE A 234 5.43 -3.26 19.53
N ILE A 235 5.27 -3.92 18.38
CA ILE A 235 5.12 -3.31 17.08
C ILE A 235 3.64 -3.33 16.74
N ASP A 236 3.12 -2.17 16.42
CA ASP A 236 1.86 -2.01 15.73
C ASP A 236 2.17 -1.65 14.28
N ALA A 237 1.62 -2.36 13.30
CA ALA A 237 1.89 -2.00 11.91
C ALA A 237 0.66 -2.17 11.03
N VAL A 238 0.45 -1.19 10.16
CA VAL A 238 -0.48 -1.29 9.05
C VAL A 238 0.25 -1.90 7.87
N ILE A 239 -0.32 -2.98 7.35
CA ILE A 239 0.17 -3.66 6.16
C ILE A 239 -0.90 -3.52 5.09
N ARG A 240 -0.56 -2.79 4.03
CA ARG A 240 -1.37 -2.69 2.83
C ARG A 240 -0.66 -3.39 1.69
N CYS A 241 -1.29 -4.39 1.09
CA CYS A 241 -0.72 -5.12 -0.03
C CYS A 241 -1.71 -5.26 -1.16
N GLU A 242 -1.25 -4.95 -2.37
CA GLU A 242 -1.99 -5.06 -3.59
C GLU A 242 -1.22 -5.92 -4.57
N ILE A 243 -1.85 -6.98 -5.08
CA ILE A 243 -1.29 -7.84 -6.10
C ILE A 243 -2.24 -7.82 -7.30
N ASP A 244 -1.72 -7.52 -8.48
CA ASP A 244 -2.46 -7.50 -9.74
C ASP A 244 -1.75 -8.37 -10.77
N GLN A 245 -2.51 -9.25 -11.44
CA GLN A 245 -1.94 -10.10 -12.48
C GLN A 245 -2.95 -10.41 -13.58
N VAL A 246 -2.48 -10.57 -14.83
CA VAL A 246 -3.28 -11.13 -15.91
C VAL A 246 -3.18 -12.65 -15.86
N GLU A 247 -4.26 -13.31 -15.44
CA GLU A 247 -4.36 -14.77 -15.37
C GLU A 247 -4.26 -15.39 -16.78
N ARG A 248 -4.97 -14.79 -17.75
CA ARG A 248 -4.92 -15.17 -19.16
C ARG A 248 -5.44 -14.06 -20.06
N PHE A 249 -4.99 -14.06 -21.30
CA PHE A 249 -5.64 -13.30 -22.37
C PHE A 249 -6.64 -14.20 -23.09
N ARG A 250 -7.88 -13.73 -23.24
CA ARG A 250 -8.84 -14.34 -24.14
C ARG A 250 -8.75 -13.69 -25.49
N THR A 251 -8.26 -14.45 -26.47
CA THR A 251 -8.19 -13.96 -27.84
C THR A 251 -9.58 -13.97 -28.49
N VAL A 252 -10.01 -12.81 -28.94
CA VAL A 252 -11.22 -12.59 -29.73
C VAL A 252 -10.79 -12.28 -31.15
N SER A 253 -11.29 -13.03 -32.12
CA SER A 253 -11.03 -12.72 -33.53
C SER A 253 -12.11 -11.78 -34.05
N ALA A 254 -11.71 -10.63 -34.57
CA ALA A 254 -12.57 -9.68 -35.25
C ALA A 254 -12.32 -9.77 -36.76
N ASP A 255 -13.38 -10.02 -37.52
CA ASP A 255 -13.33 -9.96 -38.97
C ASP A 255 -13.53 -8.50 -39.41
N ILE A 256 -12.56 -7.99 -40.15
CA ILE A 256 -12.53 -6.60 -40.59
C ILE A 256 -12.59 -6.58 -42.11
N GLN A 257 -13.51 -5.77 -42.63
CA GLN A 257 -13.64 -5.49 -44.05
C GLN A 257 -12.97 -4.13 -44.32
N PRO A 258 -11.72 -4.10 -44.80
CA PRO A 258 -11.09 -2.84 -45.17
C PRO A 258 -11.81 -2.20 -46.38
N LEU A 259 -11.71 -0.88 -46.52
CA LEU A 259 -12.36 -0.10 -47.60
C LEU A 259 -11.97 -0.58 -49.01
N SER A 260 -10.78 -1.16 -49.15
CA SER A 260 -10.30 -1.80 -50.38
C SER A 260 -9.38 -2.98 -50.02
N GLY A 261 -9.82 -4.22 -50.26
CA GLY A 261 -9.01 -5.43 -50.03
C GLY A 261 -9.83 -6.63 -49.54
N PRO A 262 -9.20 -7.82 -49.42
CA PRO A 262 -9.85 -9.00 -48.86
C PRO A 262 -10.13 -8.82 -47.37
N ASN A 263 -11.17 -9.50 -46.87
CA ASN A 263 -11.48 -9.53 -45.44
C ASN A 263 -10.28 -10.04 -44.64
N GLN A 264 -9.95 -9.33 -43.56
CA GLN A 264 -8.83 -9.67 -42.70
C GLN A 264 -9.32 -9.98 -41.29
N ARG A 265 -8.85 -11.11 -40.75
CA ARG A 265 -9.15 -11.54 -39.39
C ARG A 265 -8.07 -11.05 -38.45
N ILE A 266 -8.42 -10.15 -37.54
CA ILE A 266 -7.51 -9.58 -36.55
C ILE A 266 -7.77 -10.24 -35.20
N ARG A 267 -6.67 -10.57 -34.49
CA ARG A 267 -6.72 -11.10 -33.14
C ARG A 267 -6.64 -9.94 -32.14
N LEU A 268 -7.68 -9.82 -31.33
CA LEU A 268 -7.74 -8.93 -30.17
C LEU A 268 -7.58 -9.76 -28.92
N ASP A 269 -6.93 -9.22 -27.90
CA ASP A 269 -6.74 -9.91 -26.64
C ASP A 269 -7.52 -9.18 -25.54
N VAL A 270 -8.40 -9.90 -24.86
CA VAL A 270 -9.14 -9.42 -23.70
C VAL A 270 -8.48 -9.98 -22.43
N PRO A 271 -7.83 -9.15 -21.60
CA PRO A 271 -7.18 -9.59 -20.38
C PRO A 271 -8.20 -10.07 -19.34
N GLN A 272 -7.91 -11.19 -18.70
CA GLN A 272 -8.58 -11.61 -17.47
C GLN A 272 -7.67 -11.33 -16.29
N LEU A 273 -8.12 -10.44 -15.42
CA LEU A 273 -7.36 -9.97 -14.27
C LEU A 273 -7.73 -10.74 -13.02
N VAL A 274 -6.73 -11.00 -12.18
CA VAL A 274 -6.89 -11.45 -10.81
C VAL A 274 -6.21 -10.40 -9.94
N SER A 275 -6.95 -9.90 -8.96
CA SER A 275 -6.46 -8.95 -7.97
C SER A 275 -6.65 -9.51 -6.57
N TRP A 276 -5.67 -9.26 -5.71
CA TRP A 276 -5.75 -9.54 -4.29
C TRP A 276 -5.36 -8.30 -3.52
N ARG A 277 -6.06 -8.04 -2.41
CA ARG A 277 -5.92 -6.84 -1.59
C ARG A 277 -5.94 -7.21 -0.12
N LEU A 278 -5.00 -6.65 0.64
CA LEU A 278 -4.94 -6.68 2.09
C LEU A 278 -4.77 -5.26 2.57
N HIS A 279 -5.53 -4.86 3.57
CA HIS A 279 -5.32 -3.62 4.29
C HIS A 279 -5.73 -3.87 5.74
N GLU A 280 -4.75 -4.23 6.56
CA GLU A 280 -5.02 -4.63 7.93
C GLU A 280 -3.89 -4.21 8.87
N ARG A 281 -4.28 -4.02 10.13
CA ARG A 281 -3.40 -3.65 11.23
C ARG A 281 -3.06 -4.89 12.03
N PHE A 282 -1.76 -5.10 12.25
CA PHE A 282 -1.25 -6.19 13.05
C PHE A 282 -0.48 -5.65 14.25
N ARG A 283 -0.68 -6.27 15.41
CA ARG A 283 0.08 -5.95 16.63
C ARG A 283 0.81 -7.18 17.13
N TRP A 284 2.12 -7.09 17.29
CA TRP A 284 2.92 -8.21 17.77
C TRP A 284 4.19 -7.79 18.51
N PRO A 285 4.75 -8.66 19.36
CA PRO A 285 6.01 -8.39 20.06
C PRO A 285 7.24 -8.26 19.15
N THR A 286 8.19 -7.39 19.49
CA THR A 286 9.45 -7.15 18.75
C THR A 286 10.41 -8.36 18.71
N ASP A 287 10.25 -9.31 19.64
CA ASP A 287 11.02 -10.55 19.72
C ASP A 287 10.50 -11.64 18.77
N LYS A 288 9.35 -11.43 18.13
CA LYS A 288 8.70 -12.39 17.23
C LYS A 288 8.68 -11.93 15.78
N VAL A 289 8.41 -12.89 14.91
CA VAL A 289 8.22 -12.68 13.48
C VAL A 289 6.74 -12.87 13.17
N LEU A 290 6.16 -11.87 12.50
CA LEU A 290 4.83 -11.97 11.93
C LEU A 290 4.94 -12.68 10.58
N ILE A 291 4.19 -13.76 10.42
CA ILE A 291 4.03 -14.47 9.15
C ILE A 291 2.61 -14.25 8.67
N LEU A 292 2.46 -13.65 7.50
CA LEU A 292 1.19 -13.50 6.80
C LEU A 292 1.18 -14.43 5.60
N THR A 293 0.05 -15.08 5.36
CA THR A 293 -0.19 -15.74 4.08
C THR A 293 -1.35 -15.11 3.35
N CYS A 294 -1.09 -14.80 2.09
CA CYS A 294 -2.07 -14.19 1.18
C CYS A 294 -2.92 -15.25 0.46
N GLY A 295 -2.73 -16.52 0.80
CA GLY A 295 -3.30 -17.65 0.09
C GLY A 295 -2.62 -17.93 -1.25
N VAL A 296 -3.25 -18.79 -2.04
CA VAL A 296 -2.77 -19.17 -3.37
C VAL A 296 -3.08 -18.03 -4.35
N VAL A 297 -2.07 -17.21 -4.61
CA VAL A 297 -2.14 -16.10 -5.56
C VAL A 297 -1.42 -16.48 -6.85
N ALA A 298 -1.76 -15.81 -7.94
CA ALA A 298 -0.96 -15.89 -9.14
C ALA A 298 0.42 -15.26 -8.86
N THR A 299 1.51 -15.90 -9.30
CA THR A 299 2.85 -15.35 -9.15
C THR A 299 3.28 -14.59 -10.40
N PRO A 300 3.81 -13.37 -10.27
CA PRO A 300 4.22 -12.56 -11.41
C PRO A 300 5.47 -13.13 -12.11
N GLU A 301 6.24 -13.97 -11.43
CA GLU A 301 7.52 -14.50 -11.92
C GLU A 301 7.42 -15.84 -12.68
N ALA A 302 6.20 -16.33 -12.93
CA ALA A 302 5.96 -17.55 -13.73
C ALA A 302 6.41 -17.45 -15.22
N SER A 303 7.10 -16.38 -15.59
CA SER A 303 7.78 -16.22 -16.87
C SER A 303 9.21 -16.74 -16.78
N GLY A 304 9.38 -17.99 -16.36
CA GLY A 304 10.62 -18.73 -16.64
C GLY A 304 10.76 -18.81 -18.15
N LYS A 305 11.84 -18.25 -18.70
CA LYS A 305 12.20 -18.38 -20.13
C LYS A 305 12.30 -19.87 -20.47
N SER A 306 11.22 -20.45 -20.98
CA SER A 306 11.26 -21.80 -21.52
C SER A 306 12.18 -21.81 -22.74
N LEU A 307 12.93 -22.89 -22.94
CA LEU A 307 13.73 -23.13 -24.14
C LEU A 307 12.92 -22.93 -25.45
N SER A 308 11.59 -23.00 -25.37
CA SER A 308 10.68 -22.68 -26.48
C SER A 308 10.67 -21.21 -26.90
N GLU A 309 10.90 -20.25 -25.98
CA GLU A 309 11.04 -18.82 -26.30
C GLU A 309 12.39 -18.51 -26.95
N THR A 310 13.43 -19.27 -26.60
CA THR A 310 14.75 -19.16 -27.27
C THR A 310 14.72 -19.75 -28.68
N LEU A 311 13.84 -20.71 -28.95
CA LEU A 311 13.74 -21.44 -30.21
C LEU A 311 12.54 -21.06 -31.09
N GLN A 312 11.75 -20.04 -30.73
CA GLN A 312 10.59 -19.55 -31.49
C GLN A 312 9.61 -20.67 -31.92
N LEU A 313 9.50 -21.74 -31.13
CA LEU A 313 8.57 -22.83 -31.41
C LEU A 313 7.18 -22.45 -30.88
N PRO A 314 6.10 -22.60 -31.66
CA PRO A 314 4.75 -22.33 -31.19
C PRO A 314 4.42 -23.30 -30.05
N ASN A 315 4.31 -22.80 -28.82
CA ASN A 315 3.90 -23.58 -27.67
C ASN A 315 2.36 -23.55 -27.56
N PRO A 316 1.64 -24.66 -27.83
CA PRO A 316 0.18 -24.71 -27.77
C PRO A 316 -0.37 -24.70 -26.34
N LEU A 317 0.49 -24.82 -25.33
CA LEU A 317 0.12 -24.64 -23.93
C LEU A 317 0.26 -23.16 -23.57
N ALA A 318 -0.83 -22.42 -23.75
CA ALA A 318 -0.98 -21.07 -23.22
C ALA A 318 -0.56 -21.08 -21.73
N ARG A 319 0.53 -20.39 -21.42
CA ARG A 319 1.09 -20.29 -20.06
C ARG A 319 0.02 -19.70 -19.14
N THR A 320 -0.64 -20.55 -18.36
CA THR A 320 -1.41 -20.11 -17.19
C THR A 320 -0.43 -19.49 -16.20
N ALA A 321 -0.79 -18.36 -15.60
CA ALA A 321 -0.06 -17.82 -14.46
C ALA A 321 0.17 -18.96 -13.43
N ALA A 322 1.43 -19.21 -13.05
CA ALA A 322 1.70 -20.20 -12.01
C ALA A 322 1.05 -19.69 -10.72
N ARG A 323 0.31 -20.57 -10.05
CA ARG A 323 -0.31 -20.28 -8.76
C ARG A 323 0.63 -20.75 -7.66
N ALA A 324 0.85 -19.92 -6.66
CA ALA A 324 1.64 -20.27 -5.49
C ALA A 324 1.05 -19.59 -4.25
N ASP A 325 1.27 -20.22 -3.10
CA ASP A 325 0.98 -19.63 -1.80
C ASP A 325 1.99 -18.50 -1.53
N ALA A 326 1.51 -17.27 -1.39
CA ALA A 326 2.37 -16.13 -1.08
C ALA A 326 2.48 -15.93 0.44
N LEU A 327 3.72 -15.84 0.92
CA LEU A 327 4.06 -15.61 2.32
C LEU A 327 4.79 -14.28 2.44
N LEU A 328 4.38 -13.47 3.40
CA LEU A 328 5.10 -12.28 3.84
C LEU A 328 5.57 -12.50 5.28
N MET A 329 6.88 -12.39 5.49
CA MET A 329 7.46 -12.42 6.83
C MET A 329 7.96 -11.03 7.19
N VAL A 330 7.59 -10.56 8.39
CA VAL A 330 7.99 -9.27 8.93
C VAL A 330 8.72 -9.50 10.24
N GLU A 331 10.01 -9.16 10.26
CA GLU A 331 10.87 -9.27 11.44
C GLU A 331 11.43 -7.90 11.81
N CYS A 332 11.44 -7.57 13.10
CA CYS A 332 12.17 -6.42 13.62
C CYS A 332 13.59 -6.81 14.03
N LYS A 333 14.59 -6.17 13.41
CA LYS A 333 16.01 -6.30 13.77
C LYS A 333 16.43 -5.35 14.89
N GLY A 334 15.53 -4.47 15.34
CA GLY A 334 15.77 -3.49 16.38
C GLY A 334 16.07 -2.10 15.83
N LYS A 335 16.62 -1.25 16.69
CA LYS A 335 16.98 0.14 16.38
C LYS A 335 18.11 0.18 15.35
N ALA A 336 18.02 1.06 14.35
CA ALA A 336 19.03 1.16 13.30
C ALA A 336 20.44 1.43 13.83
N SER A 337 20.58 2.21 14.91
CA SER A 337 21.86 2.44 15.59
C SER A 337 22.50 1.14 16.08
N GLN A 338 21.72 0.23 16.67
CA GLN A 338 22.20 -1.06 17.16
C GLN A 338 22.56 -2.04 16.04
N VAL A 339 21.78 -2.03 14.95
CA VAL A 339 22.03 -2.89 13.78
C VAL A 339 23.31 -2.46 13.04
N LEU A 340 23.54 -1.16 12.88
CA LEU A 340 24.76 -0.62 12.27
C LEU A 340 26.01 -0.94 13.12
N LEU A 341 25.90 -0.85 14.46
CA LEU A 341 26.98 -1.23 15.37
C LEU A 341 27.28 -2.74 15.37
N SER A 342 26.26 -3.57 15.13
CA SER A 342 26.39 -5.03 15.05
C SER A 342 26.86 -5.53 13.66
N GLY A 343 27.02 -4.63 12.69
CA GLY A 343 27.26 -4.90 11.27
C GLY A 343 28.62 -5.47 10.88
N THR A 344 29.34 -6.16 11.76
CA THR A 344 30.55 -6.92 11.39
C THR A 344 30.24 -8.40 11.23
N ARG A 345 29.51 -8.74 10.15
CA ARG A 345 29.45 -10.05 9.43
C ARG A 345 28.08 -10.29 8.81
N SER A 346 27.82 -9.69 7.66
CA SER A 346 27.10 -10.38 6.58
C SER A 346 27.48 -9.72 5.26
N ALA A 347 28.39 -10.37 4.52
CA ALA A 347 28.74 -9.99 3.17
C ALA A 347 27.55 -10.28 2.22
N ASN A 348 27.43 -9.45 1.19
CA ASN A 348 26.45 -9.46 0.08
C ASN A 348 25.02 -9.02 0.42
N SER A 349 24.81 -7.70 0.52
CA SER A 349 23.60 -7.10 -0.04
C SER A 349 23.95 -6.46 -1.38
N THR A 350 23.33 -6.96 -2.45
CA THR A 350 23.39 -6.33 -3.76
C THR A 350 22.68 -4.98 -3.62
N ARG A 351 23.44 -3.90 -3.76
CA ARG A 351 22.98 -2.51 -3.76
C ARG A 351 21.88 -2.37 -4.82
N VAL A 352 20.62 -2.27 -4.41
CA VAL A 352 19.54 -1.83 -5.31
C VAL A 352 19.71 -0.33 -5.49
N ASP A 353 20.12 0.05 -6.70
CA ASP A 353 20.44 1.42 -7.07
C ASP A 353 19.15 2.26 -7.13
N TYR A 354 18.99 3.19 -6.20
CA TYR A 354 17.93 4.19 -6.23
C TYR A 354 18.27 5.21 -7.33
N ARG A 355 17.67 5.05 -8.50
CA ARG A 355 17.56 6.11 -9.50
C ARG A 355 16.12 6.27 -9.92
N GLY A 356 15.42 7.14 -9.19
CA GLY A 356 14.26 7.84 -9.73
C GLY A 356 14.68 8.62 -10.98
N ARG A 357 13.80 8.66 -11.96
CA ARG A 357 13.86 9.64 -13.06
C ARG A 357 12.52 10.35 -13.12
N TYR A 358 12.64 11.66 -13.32
CA TYR A 358 11.64 12.62 -13.79
C TYR A 358 10.73 12.06 -14.87
#